data_AF-A0A537JQK7-F1
#
_entry.id   AF-A0A537JQK7-F1
#
_cell.length_a   1.000
_cell.length_b   1.000
_cell.length_c   1.000
_cell.angle_alpha   90.00
_cell.angle_beta   90.00
_cell.angle_gamma   90.00
#
_symmetry.space_group_name_H-M   'P 1'
#
loop_
_entity.id
_entity.type
_entity.pdbx_description
1 polymer ?
#
loop_
_entity_poly.entity_id
_entity_poly.type
_entity_poly.pdbx_seq_one_letter_code
_entity_poly.pdbx_strand_id
1 'polypeptide(L)'
;MKKILSMILLAALFATACNKDNNPSCAISTTFLSGSYKITAATYKANASSSEANYLDILLPDACERDDIYTFQTNGTYQIKDAGTVCSPPGDDNGN
;
A
#
# COMPACT_ATOMS: atom_id res chain seq x y z
N MET A 1 -21.81 16.09 -46.70
CA MET A 1 -20.71 15.10 -46.73
C MET A 1 -19.53 15.46 -45.83
N LYS A 2 -19.00 16.70 -45.85
CA LYS A 2 -17.90 17.13 -44.93
C LYS A 2 -18.20 16.97 -43.43
N LYS A 3 -19.46 17.21 -43.00
CA LYS A 3 -19.89 17.06 -41.59
C LYS A 3 -19.93 15.61 -41.09
N ILE A 4 -20.13 14.65 -42.00
CA ILE A 4 -20.16 13.22 -41.66
C ILE A 4 -18.72 12.71 -41.46
N LEU A 5 -17.77 13.21 -42.26
CA LEU A 5 -16.36 12.86 -42.15
C LEU A 5 -15.74 13.33 -40.82
N SER A 6 -16.11 14.52 -40.34
CA SER A 6 -15.65 15.03 -39.03
C SER A 6 -16.20 14.26 -37.83
N MET A 7 -17.38 13.65 -37.95
CA MET A 7 -18.01 12.89 -36.86
C MET A 7 -17.39 11.49 -36.71
N ILE A 8 -16.98 10.88 -37.82
CA ILE A 8 -16.26 9.60 -37.84
C ILE A 8 -14.85 9.76 -37.24
N LEU A 9 -14.18 10.88 -37.51
CA LEU A 9 -12.85 11.16 -36.97
C LEU A 9 -12.86 11.35 -35.44
N LEU A 10 -13.91 11.95 -34.89
CA LEU A 10 -14.05 12.15 -33.45
C LEU A 10 -14.37 10.84 -32.71
N ALA A 11 -15.14 9.93 -33.33
CA ALA A 11 -15.44 8.61 -32.76
C ALA A 11 -14.20 7.70 -32.72
N ALA A 12 -13.28 7.82 -33.68
CA ALA A 12 -12.05 7.03 -33.73
C ALA A 12 -11.05 7.39 -32.61
N LEU A 13 -11.10 8.62 -32.08
CA LEU A 13 -10.21 9.08 -31.00
C LEU A 13 -10.56 8.46 -29.63
N PHE A 14 -11.80 8.01 -29.41
CA PHE A 14 -12.21 7.36 -28.16
C PHE A 14 -11.90 5.85 -28.11
N ALA A 15 -11.58 5.24 -29.26
CA ALA A 15 -11.31 3.80 -29.34
C ALA A 15 -9.86 3.41 -28.97
N THR A 16 -8.95 4.39 -28.83
CA THR A 16 -7.52 4.14 -28.54
C THR A 16 -7.10 4.51 -27.12
N ALA A 17 -8.02 5.01 -26.28
CA ALA A 17 -7.70 5.51 -24.93
C ALA A 17 -7.59 4.42 -23.85
N CYS A 18 -7.85 3.15 -24.18
CA CYS A 18 -7.70 2.04 -23.23
C CYS A 18 -6.51 1.17 -23.63
N ASN A 19 -5.28 1.64 -23.36
CA ASN A 19 -4.19 0.71 -23.13
C ASN A 19 -4.47 0.05 -21.79
N LYS A 20 -5.03 -1.17 -21.82
CA LYS A 20 -5.04 -2.02 -20.65
C LYS A 20 -3.59 -2.38 -20.38
N ASP A 21 -2.98 -1.69 -19.43
CA ASP A 21 -1.64 -2.01 -18.97
C ASP A 21 -1.62 -3.49 -18.56
N ASN A 22 -0.94 -4.31 -19.36
CA ASN A 22 -0.66 -5.70 -19.04
C ASN A 22 0.46 -5.75 -18.00
N ASN A 23 0.26 -5.06 -16.87
CA ASN A 23 1.11 -5.29 -15.71
C ASN A 23 0.93 -6.76 -15.34
N PRO A 24 2.01 -7.53 -15.18
CA PRO A 24 1.91 -8.89 -14.68
C PRO A 24 1.07 -8.83 -13.40
N SER A 25 -0.02 -9.59 -13.37
CA SER A 25 -0.84 -9.73 -12.17
C SER A 25 0.10 -10.21 -11.07
N CYS A 26 0.47 -9.32 -10.16
CA CYS A 26 1.12 -9.71 -8.92
C CYS A 26 0.11 -10.62 -8.22
N ALA A 27 0.36 -11.92 -8.27
CA ALA A 27 -0.51 -12.89 -7.62
C ALA A 27 -0.46 -12.63 -6.13
N ILE A 28 -1.53 -12.08 -5.56
CA ILE A 28 -1.64 -11.90 -4.12
C ILE A 28 -1.88 -13.29 -3.53
N SER A 29 -0.89 -13.81 -2.79
CA SER A 29 -1.00 -15.08 -2.07
C SER A 29 -0.29 -14.98 -0.72
N THR A 30 -0.68 -15.81 0.25
CA THR A 30 -0.03 -15.86 1.56
C THR A 30 1.44 -16.25 1.46
N THR A 31 1.82 -17.05 0.46
CA THR A 31 3.22 -17.39 0.17
C THR A 31 4.06 -16.18 -0.23
N PHE A 32 3.47 -15.22 -0.96
CA PHE A 32 4.18 -13.99 -1.36
C PHE A 32 4.14 -12.88 -0.31
N LEU A 33 3.20 -12.94 0.63
CA LEU A 33 3.05 -11.98 1.74
C LEU A 33 3.73 -12.44 3.02
N SER A 34 4.04 -13.74 3.16
CA SER A 34 4.67 -14.26 4.36
C SER A 34 6.10 -13.77 4.50
N GLY A 35 6.45 -13.36 5.72
CA GLY A 35 7.74 -12.77 6.04
C GLY A 35 7.65 -11.89 7.27
N SER A 36 8.79 -11.31 7.65
CA SER A 36 8.87 -10.35 8.75
C SER A 36 9.13 -8.96 8.20
N TYR A 37 8.33 -7.99 8.64
CA TYR A 37 8.31 -6.63 8.13
C TYR A 37 8.39 -5.63 9.27
N LYS A 38 8.93 -4.44 8.95
CA LYS A 38 8.95 -3.28 9.82
C LYS A 38 8.43 -2.09 9.04
N ILE A 39 7.57 -1.29 9.66
CA ILE A 39 7.14 -0.03 9.06
C ILE A 39 8.29 0.96 9.18
N THR A 40 8.89 1.34 8.05
CA THR A 40 10.04 2.26 8.03
C THR A 40 9.64 3.71 7.76
N ALA A 41 8.48 3.92 7.13
CA ALA A 41 7.96 5.24 6.80
C ALA A 41 6.45 5.15 6.58
N ALA A 42 5.74 6.19 6.99
CA ALA A 42 4.38 6.46 6.55
C ALA A 42 4.30 7.93 6.20
N THR A 43 3.88 8.23 4.98
CA THR A 43 3.78 9.59 4.47
C THR A 43 2.36 9.89 4.05
N TYR A 44 1.94 11.15 4.21
CA TYR A 44 0.58 11.58 3.89
C TYR A 44 0.58 12.85 3.04
N LYS A 45 -0.33 12.87 2.06
CA LYS A 45 -0.68 14.02 1.23
C LYS A 45 -2.19 14.17 1.22
N ALA A 46 -2.70 15.33 1.63
CA ALA A 46 -4.15 15.60 1.64
C ALA A 46 -4.76 15.64 0.24
N ASN A 47 -3.97 16.04 -0.75
CA ASN A 47 -4.33 16.04 -2.17
C ASN A 47 -3.06 16.01 -3.04
N ALA A 48 -3.23 15.90 -4.36
CA ALA A 48 -2.12 15.80 -5.31
C ALA A 48 -1.12 16.98 -5.22
N SER A 49 -1.62 18.18 -4.90
CA SER A 49 -0.84 19.42 -4.84
C SER A 49 -0.22 19.72 -3.47
N SER A 50 -0.67 19.05 -2.41
CA SER A 50 -0.12 19.23 -1.07
C SER A 50 1.31 18.69 -0.96
N SER A 51 2.12 19.26 -0.08
CA SER A 51 3.42 18.68 0.29
C SER A 51 3.23 17.36 1.03
N GLU A 52 4.13 16.42 0.80
CA GLU A 52 4.18 15.19 1.59
C GLU A 52 4.66 15.49 3.03
N ALA A 53 3.96 14.94 4.02
CA ALA A 53 4.31 15.04 5.42
C ALA A 53 4.64 13.66 6.00
N ASN A 54 5.62 13.59 6.91
CA ASN A 54 5.84 12.39 7.71
C ASN A 54 4.62 12.18 8.62
N TYR A 55 3.99 11.03 8.48
CA TYR A 55 2.79 10.62 9.22
C TYR A 55 3.07 9.43 10.14
N LEU A 56 4.30 8.89 10.14
CA LEU A 56 4.68 7.74 10.95
C LEU A 56 4.53 8.05 12.44
N ASP A 57 4.97 9.23 12.87
CA ASP A 57 4.89 9.64 14.28
C ASP A 57 3.45 9.91 14.75
N ILE A 58 2.51 10.10 13.81
CA ILE A 58 1.09 10.27 14.11
C ILE A 58 0.40 8.90 14.17
N LEU A 59 0.80 7.96 13.31
CA LEU A 59 0.26 6.59 13.31
C LEU A 59 0.78 5.75 14.48
N LEU A 60 2.06 5.89 14.80
CA LEU A 60 2.77 5.19 15.86
C LEU A 60 3.35 6.24 16.83
N PRO A 61 2.49 6.79 17.73
CA PRO A 61 2.87 7.87 18.63
C PRO A 61 3.91 7.41 19.64
N ASP A 62 3.85 6.14 20.05
CA ASP A 62 4.81 5.56 20.97
C ASP A 62 6.06 5.12 20.20
N ALA A 63 7.21 5.65 20.61
CA ALA A 63 8.46 5.44 19.88
C ALA A 63 8.87 3.97 19.81
N CYS A 64 8.46 3.17 20.80
CA CYS A 64 8.71 1.73 20.92
C CYS A 64 7.83 0.87 19.98
N GLU A 65 6.74 1.42 19.42
CA GLU A 65 5.93 0.71 18.41
C GLU A 65 6.57 0.83 17.02
N ARG A 66 7.43 1.85 16.82
CA ARG A 66 8.10 2.09 15.53
C ARG A 66 9.22 1.10 15.26
N ASP A 67 9.60 0.28 16.23
CA ASP A 67 10.56 -0.80 16.10
C ASP A 67 9.94 -2.20 16.04
N ASP A 68 8.61 -2.29 16.10
CA ASP A 68 7.86 -3.54 15.98
C ASP A 68 8.17 -4.33 14.70
N ILE A 69 8.16 -5.65 14.86
CA ILE A 69 8.27 -6.61 13.78
C ILE A 69 6.94 -7.33 13.57
N TYR A 70 6.36 -7.13 12.40
CA TYR A 70 5.14 -7.79 11.93
C TYR A 70 5.52 -9.03 11.14
N THR A 71 5.19 -10.21 11.64
CA THR A 71 5.48 -11.49 10.98
C THR A 71 4.19 -12.11 10.47
N PHE A 72 4.08 -12.29 9.16
CA PHE A 72 2.97 -12.96 8.49
C PHE A 72 3.37 -14.37 8.10
N GLN A 73 2.53 -15.36 8.41
CA GLN A 73 2.77 -16.76 8.11
C GLN A 73 1.94 -17.22 6.91
N THR A 74 2.41 -18.26 6.22
CA THR A 74 1.70 -18.82 5.05
C THR A 74 0.36 -19.47 5.40
N ASN A 75 0.17 -19.84 6.66
CA ASN A 75 -1.06 -20.44 7.21
C ASN A 75 -2.14 -19.41 7.58
N GLY A 76 -1.90 -18.11 7.34
CA GLY A 76 -2.85 -17.03 7.61
C GLY A 76 -2.71 -16.38 8.98
N THR A 77 -1.82 -16.86 9.85
CA THR A 77 -1.60 -16.26 11.17
C THR A 77 -0.60 -15.10 11.12
N TYR A 78 -0.63 -14.24 12.14
CA TYR A 78 0.33 -13.16 12.31
C TYR A 78 0.87 -13.07 13.74
N GLN A 79 2.02 -12.41 13.86
CA GLN A 79 2.62 -11.99 15.12
C GLN A 79 3.09 -10.55 15.01
N ILE A 80 2.87 -9.77 16.06
CA ILE A 80 3.48 -8.47 16.32
C ILE A 80 4.42 -8.66 17.50
N LYS A 81 5.65 -8.17 17.38
CA LYS A 81 6.67 -8.30 18.40
C LYS A 81 7.33 -6.95 18.64
N ASP A 82 7.29 -6.49 19.87
CA ASP A 82 8.10 -5.36 20.33
C ASP A 82 9.57 -5.77 20.16
N ALA A 83 10.27 -5.12 19.24
CA ALA A 83 11.68 -5.39 18.99
C ALA A 83 12.47 -4.12 19.25
N GLY A 84 13.59 -4.22 19.98
CA GLY A 84 14.33 -3.04 20.42
C GLY A 84 13.84 -2.58 21.78
N THR A 85 13.17 -1.43 21.85
CA THR A 85 12.62 -0.90 23.10
C THR A 85 11.25 -1.52 23.35
N VAL A 86 11.08 -2.23 24.46
CA VAL A 86 9.77 -2.82 24.82
C VAL A 86 8.84 -1.71 25.30
N CYS A 87 7.62 -1.67 24.76
CA CYS A 87 6.60 -0.73 25.21
C CYS A 87 6.13 -1.06 26.65
N SER A 88 5.52 -0.08 27.33
CA SER A 88 4.92 -0.31 28.65
C SER A 88 3.45 0.16 28.66
N PRO A 89 2.48 -0.76 28.63
CA PRO A 89 2.65 -2.22 28.63
C PRO A 89 3.25 -2.75 27.30
N PRO A 90 3.83 -3.97 27.30
CA PRO A 90 4.32 -4.59 26.06
C PRO A 90 3.20 -4.72 25.02
N GLY A 91 3.54 -4.46 23.75
CA GLY A 91 2.62 -4.45 22.60
C GLY A 91 2.54 -5.77 21.81
N ASP A 92 3.30 -6.80 22.23
CA ASP A 92 3.29 -8.12 21.59
C ASP A 92 1.86 -8.67 21.37
N ASP A 93 1.58 -9.14 20.16
CA ASP A 93 0.26 -9.71 19.80
C ASP A 93 0.38 -10.88 18.80
N ASN A 94 -0.64 -11.74 18.78
CA ASN A 94 -0.72 -12.91 17.91
C ASN A 94 -2.18 -13.15 17.47
N GLY A 95 -2.42 -13.41 16.19
CA GLY A 95 -3.77 -13.68 15.67
C GLY A 95 -3.83 -14.67 14.49
N ASN A 96 -5.06 -15.08 14.15
CA ASN A 96 -5.39 -16.06 13.10
C ASN A 96 -6.42 -15.50 12.10
#